data_AF-F9CUE9-F1
#
_entry.id   AF-F9CUE9-F1
#
_cell.length_a   1.000
_cell.length_b   1.000
_cell.length_c   1.000
_cell.angle_alpha   90.00
_cell.angle_beta   90.00
_cell.angle_gamma   90.00
#
_symmetry.space_group_name_H-M   'P 1'
#
loop_
_entity.id
_entity.type
_entity.pdbx_description
1 polymer ?
#
loop_
_entity_poly.entity_id
_entity_poly.type
_entity_poly.pdbx_seq_one_letter_code
_entity_poly.pdbx_strand_id
1 'polypeptide(L)' 'MGKKREIPLEIDDHFKLYGKEPWEVDYGEKCVICNVRIDEYGFCSCGSGGE' A
#
# COMPACT_ATOMS: atom_id res chain seq x y z
N MET A 1 9.86 -12.06 -18.19
CA MET A 1 8.41 -12.27 -18.37
C MET A 1 7.71 -11.03 -17.83
N GLY A 2 7.29 -10.11 -18.70
CA GLY A 2 6.61 -8.88 -18.25
C GLY A 2 5.22 -9.25 -17.73
N LYS A 3 4.95 -9.05 -16.44
CA LYS A 3 3.60 -9.18 -15.90
C LYS A 3 2.73 -8.18 -16.66
N LYS A 4 1.75 -8.69 -17.42
CA LYS A 4 0.72 -7.85 -18.04
C LYS A 4 -0.09 -7.26 -16.88
N ARG A 5 -0.13 -5.93 -16.76
CA ARG A 5 -1.04 -5.27 -15.81
C ARG A 5 -2.47 -5.68 -16.12
N GLU A 6 -3.18 -6.19 -15.13
CA GLU A 6 -4.59 -6.58 -15.25
C GLU A 6 -5.52 -5.36 -15.21
N ILE A 7 -5.08 -4.28 -14.55
CA ILE A 7 -5.84 -3.04 -14.38
C ILE A 7 -5.30 -1.97 -15.34
N PRO A 8 -6.15 -1.34 -16.17
CA PRO A 8 -5.77 -0.19 -17.00
C PRO A 8 -5.28 0.98 -16.15
N LEU A 9 -4.17 1.62 -16.57
CA LEU A 9 -3.57 2.77 -15.86
C LEU A 9 -4.53 3.95 -15.67
N GLU A 10 -5.51 4.12 -16.56
CA GLU A 10 -6.52 5.17 -16.49
C GLU A 10 -7.45 5.05 -15.28
N ILE A 11 -7.61 3.86 -14.71
CA ILE A 11 -8.45 3.59 -13.53
C ILE A 11 -7.67 3.04 -12.33
N ASP A 12 -6.36 2.82 -12.48
CA ASP A 12 -5.50 2.36 -11.39
C ASP A 12 -5.06 3.53 -10.50
N ASP A 13 -5.95 3.96 -9.62
CA ASP A 13 -5.68 5.09 -8.74
C ASP A 13 -4.54 4.80 -7.74
N HIS A 14 -4.36 3.55 -7.33
CA HIS A 14 -3.24 3.17 -6.48
C HIS A 14 -1.91 3.37 -7.22
N PHE A 15 -1.79 2.84 -8.43
CA PHE A 15 -0.58 3.01 -9.24
C PHE A 15 -0.32 4.49 -9.57
N LYS A 16 -1.36 5.29 -9.84
CA LYS A 16 -1.21 6.74 -10.07
C LYS A 16 -0.70 7.49 -8.84
N LEU A 17 -1.16 7.12 -7.64
CA LEU A 17 -0.77 7.79 -6.40
C LEU A 17 0.62 7.36 -5.91
N TYR A 18 0.95 6.07 -6.04
CA TYR A 18 2.09 5.45 -5.37
C TYR A 18 3.19 4.96 -6.31
N GLY A 19 2.91 4.88 -7.62
CA GLY A 19 3.88 4.47 -8.65
C GLY A 19 4.25 2.99 -8.65
N LYS A 20 3.51 2.16 -7.90
CA LYS A 20 3.72 0.72 -7.74
C LYS A 20 2.37 0.01 -7.58
N GLU A 21 2.35 -1.31 -7.71
CA GLU A 21 1.15 -2.11 -7.51
C GLU A 21 0.87 -2.34 -6.00
N PRO A 22 -0.39 -2.61 -5.58
CA PRO A 22 -0.73 -2.78 -4.16
C PRO A 22 0.03 -3.88 -3.43
N TRP A 23 0.44 -4.93 -4.13
CA TRP A 23 1.23 -6.04 -3.57
C TRP A 23 2.74 -5.77 -3.57
N GLU A 24 3.18 -4.66 -4.15
CA GLU A 24 4.57 -4.19 -4.08
C GLU A 24 4.80 -3.24 -2.90
N VAL A 25 3.75 -2.93 -2.14
CA VAL A 25 3.82 -2.16 -0.89
C VAL A 25 4.53 -3.00 0.17
N ASP A 26 5.58 -2.45 0.76
CA ASP A 26 6.27 -3.10 1.88
C ASP A 26 5.52 -2.87 3.20
N TYR A 27 5.51 -3.88 4.05
CA TYR A 27 4.78 -3.86 5.33
C TYR A 27 5.73 -4.25 6.46
N GLY A 28 5.92 -3.31 7.40
CA GLY A 28 6.80 -3.47 8.54
C GLY A 28 6.12 -4.03 9.78
N GLU A 29 6.35 -3.35 10.90
CA GLU A 29 5.84 -3.72 12.22
C GLU A 29 4.30 -3.62 12.33
N LYS A 30 3.75 -4.21 13.38
CA LYS A 30 2.31 -4.12 13.66
C LYS A 30 2.01 -2.90 14.52
N CYS A 31 1.00 -2.15 14.13
CA CYS A 31 0.46 -1.07 14.95
C CYS A 31 -0.02 -1.61 16.30
N VAL A 32 0.39 -0.96 17.39
CA VAL A 32 0.00 -1.36 18.76
C VAL A 32 -1.48 -1.17 19.07
N ILE A 33 -2.20 -0.36 18.27
CA ILE A 33 -3.61 -0.04 18.46
C ILE A 33 -4.50 -1.04 17.74
N CYS A 34 -4.27 -1.27 16.44
CA CYS A 34 -5.13 -2.13 15.62
C CYS A 34 -4.52 -3.49 15.27
N ASN A 35 -3.25 -3.73 15.65
CA ASN A 35 -2.52 -4.98 15.41
C ASN A 35 -2.41 -5.38 13.92
N VAL A 36 -2.58 -4.42 13.01
CA VAL A 36 -2.34 -4.55 11.57
C VAL A 36 -0.95 -4.04 11.23
N ARG A 37 -0.32 -4.58 10.19
CA ARG A 37 0.99 -4.11 9.72
C ARG A 37 0.91 -2.68 9.21
N ILE A 38 1.93 -1.90 9.54
CA ILE A 38 2.14 -0.55 9.03
C ILE A 38 2.80 -0.66 7.66
N ASP A 39 2.25 0.00 6.65
CA ASP A 39 2.85 0.06 5.32
C ASP A 39 4.05 1.02 5.27
N GLU A 40 4.83 0.96 4.19
CA GLU A 40 6.04 1.78 3.99
C GLU A 40 5.79 3.30 4.03
N TYR A 41 4.54 3.74 3.87
CA TYR A 41 4.16 5.15 3.98
C TYR A 41 3.76 5.53 5.41
N GLY A 42 3.90 4.61 6.36
CA GLY A 42 3.53 4.78 7.76
C GLY A 42 2.05 4.52 8.03
N PHE A 43 1.22 4.09 7.08
CA PHE A 43 -0.21 3.95 7.37
C PHE A 43 -0.58 2.58 7.95
N CYS A 44 -1.55 2.59 8.88
CA CYS A 44 -2.25 1.41 9.39
C CYS A 44 -3.74 1.50 8.99
N SER A 45 -4.48 0.40 9.10
CA SER A 45 -5.95 0.41 8.94
C SER A 45 -6.69 1.32 9.95
N CYS A 46 -6.01 1.77 11.00
CA CYS A 46 -6.54 2.64 12.03
C CYS A 46 -6.37 4.14 11.77
N GLY A 47 -5.56 4.52 10.78
CA GLY A 47 -5.20 5.92 10.53
C GLY A 47 -4.24 6.55 11.55
N SER A 48 -3.94 5.89 12.68
CA SER A 48 -3.00 6.38 13.70
C SER A 48 -1.52 6.14 13.38
N GLY A 49 -1.19 5.56 12.22
CA GLY A 49 0.18 5.15 11.88
C GLY A 49 1.09 6.27 11.37
N GLY A 50 0.56 7.41 10.95
CA GLY A 50 1.34 8.50 10.38
C GLY A 50 1.32 9.75 11.26
N GLU A 51 2.31 9.88 12.14
CA GLU A 51 2.74 11.15 12.74
C GLU A 51 4.28 11.23 12.79
#